data_AF-A0A0G1D998-F1
#
_entry.id   AF-A0A0G1D998-F1
#
_cell.length_a   1.000
_cell.length_b   1.000
_cell.length_c   1.000
_cell.angle_alpha   90.00
_cell.angle_beta   90.00
_cell.angle_gamma   90.00
#
_symmetry.space_group_name_H-M   'P 1'
#
loop_
_entity.id
_entity.type
_entity.pdbx_description
1 polymer ?
#
loop_
_entity_poly.entity_id
_entity_poly.type
_entity_poly.pdbx_seq_one_letter_code
_entity_poly.pdbx_strand_id
1 'polypeptide(L)' 'MAKRLKEHQERSGRGAKYTRAFGAEKIMYVEEYATRSEALKREHQIKKLTRDKKEQLCRK' A
#
# COMPACT_ATOMS: atom_id res chain seq x y z
N MET A 1 -2.62 9.65 5.94
CA MET A 1 -1.58 8.64 5.63
C MET A 1 -0.54 8.43 6.75
N ALA A 2 -0.04 9.49 7.41
CA ALA A 2 1.06 9.39 8.38
C ALA A 2 0.88 8.38 9.53
N LYS A 3 -0.32 8.29 10.11
CA LYS A 3 -0.59 7.38 11.24
C LYS A 3 -0.45 5.89 10.86
N ARG A 4 -0.90 5.51 9.66
CA ARG A 4 -0.82 4.13 9.15
C ARG A 4 0.62 3.73 8.84
N LEU A 5 1.38 4.61 8.19
CA LEU A 5 2.77 4.31 7.86
C LEU A 5 3.60 4.04 9.12
N LYS A 6 3.41 4.88 10.14
CA LYS A 6 4.07 4.71 11.43
C LYS A 6 3.68 3.39 12.11
N GLU A 7 2.40 3.01 12.08
CA GLU A 7 1.94 1.71 12.61
C GLU A 7 2.52 0.49 11.85
N HIS A 8 2.74 0.62 10.54
CA HIS A 8 3.39 -0.42 9.72
C HIS A 8 4.91 -0.46 9.93
N GLN A 9 5.56 0.66 10.20
CA GLN A 9 7.00 0.77 10.46
C GLN A 9 7.38 0.35 11.89
N GLU A 10 6.64 0.81 12.90
CA GLU A 10 6.93 0.56 14.33
C GLU A 10 6.67 -0.90 14.76
N ARG A 11 6.16 -1.75 13.85
CA ARG A 11 5.80 -3.16 14.10
C ARG A 11 4.93 -3.35 15.36
N SER A 12 4.21 -2.32 15.80
CA SER A 12 3.56 -2.21 17.11
C SER A 12 2.29 -3.08 17.27
N GLY A 13 2.12 -4.10 16.45
CA GLY A 13 0.95 -4.98 16.50
C GLY A 13 -0.34 -4.39 15.92
N ARG A 14 -0.30 -3.27 15.18
CA ARG A 14 -1.46 -2.68 14.45
C ARG A 14 -1.37 -2.75 12.92
N GLY A 15 -0.20 -3.08 12.35
CA GLY A 15 -0.03 -3.31 10.91
C GLY A 15 -0.67 -4.62 10.41
N ALA A 16 -0.69 -4.84 9.10
CA ALA A 16 -1.12 -6.11 8.49
C ALA A 16 -0.13 -7.25 8.81
N LYS A 17 -0.60 -8.51 8.81
CA LYS A 17 0.23 -9.71 9.10
C LYS A 17 1.53 -9.72 8.29
N TYR A 18 1.44 -9.44 6.99
CA TYR A 18 2.59 -9.37 6.09
C TYR A 18 3.58 -8.28 6.49
N THR A 19 3.09 -7.05 6.72
CA THR A 19 3.95 -5.91 7.12
C THR A 19 4.57 -6.08 8.51
N ARG A 20 3.97 -6.88 9.41
CA ARG A 20 4.59 -7.20 10.71
C ARG A 20 5.74 -8.19 10.56
N ALA A 21 5.57 -9.20 9.71
CA ALA A 21 6.56 -10.25 9.49
C ALA A 21 7.76 -9.77 8.65
N PHE A 22 7.51 -9.03 7.57
CA PHE A 22 8.54 -8.60 6.63
C PHE A 22 8.97 -7.14 6.80
N GLY A 23 8.20 -6.33 7.53
CA GLY A 23 8.40 -4.89 7.58
C GLY A 23 7.90 -4.17 6.31
N ALA A 24 7.66 -2.88 6.42
CA ALA A 24 7.44 -1.99 5.29
C ALA A 24 8.35 -0.78 5.45
N GLU A 25 9.40 -0.69 4.65
CA GLU A 25 10.40 0.38 4.79
C GLU A 25 9.89 1.71 4.21
N LYS A 26 9.34 1.67 3.00
CA LYS A 26 8.96 2.87 2.24
C LYS A 26 7.70 2.63 1.43
N ILE A 27 6.87 3.67 1.27
CA ILE A 27 5.78 3.67 0.30
C ILE A 27 6.35 4.15 -1.03
N MET A 28 6.22 3.34 -2.08
CA MET A 28 6.71 3.67 -3.43
C MET A 28 5.65 4.34 -4.31
N TYR A 29 4.36 4.23 -3.95
CA TYR A 29 3.27 4.72 -4.76
C TYR A 29 2.06 5.11 -3.92
N VAL A 30 1.48 6.28 -4.19
CA VAL A 30 0.24 6.78 -3.57
C VAL A 30 -0.63 7.41 -4.65
N GLU A 31 -1.90 7.04 -4.66
CA GLU A 31 -2.95 7.69 -5.47
C GLU A 31 -4.03 8.21 -4.54
N GLU A 32 -4.51 9.42 -4.80
CA GLU A 32 -5.64 10.02 -4.11
C GLU A 32 -6.91 9.90 -4.97
N TYR A 33 -8.03 9.55 -4.33
CA TYR A 33 -9.33 9.39 -4.97
C TYR A 33 -10.37 10.17 -4.18
N ALA A 34 -11.34 10.74 -4.88
CA ALA A 34 -12.41 11.54 -4.28
C ALA A 34 -13.34 10.70 -3.41
N THR A 35 -13.61 9.44 -3.81
CA THR A 35 -14.50 8.55 -3.05
C THR A 35 -13.80 7.29 -2.57
N ARG A 36 -14.27 6.79 -1.42
CA ARG A 36 -13.83 5.50 -0.86
C ARG A 36 -14.08 4.34 -1.84
N SER A 37 -15.20 4.38 -2.57
CA SER A 37 -15.58 3.34 -3.52
C SER A 37 -14.60 3.25 -4.69
N GLU A 38 -14.15 4.38 -5.23
CA GLU A 38 -13.13 4.42 -6.28
C GLU A 38 -11.78 3.92 -5.79
N ALA A 39 -11.35 4.35 -4.59
CA ALA A 39 -10.12 3.89 -3.97
C ALA A 39 -10.11 2.35 -3.81
N LEU A 40 -11.21 1.76 -3.35
CA LEU A 40 -11.33 0.30 -3.19
C LEU A 40 -11.33 -0.44 -4.53
N LYS A 41 -12.03 0.08 -5.55
CA LYS A 41 -12.01 -0.49 -6.90
C LYS A 41 -10.59 -0.50 -7.47
N ARG A 42 -9.88 0.62 -7.32
CA ARG A 42 -8.48 0.75 -7.75
C ARG A 42 -7.57 -0.20 -6.99
N GLU A 43 -7.70 -0.29 -5.67
CA GLU A 43 -6.92 -1.21 -4.84
C GLU A 43 -7.08 -2.67 -5.32
N HIS A 44 -8.31 -3.08 -5.66
CA HIS A 44 -8.58 -4.41 -6.19
C HIS A 44 -7.92 -4.66 -7.55
N GLN A 45 -7.94 -3.66 -8.44
CA GLN A 45 -7.22 -3.74 -9.71
C GLN A 45 -5.72 -3.90 -9.48
N ILE A 46 -5.13 -3.06 -8.62
CA ILE A 46 -3.68 -3.11 -8.30
C ILE A 46 -3.32 -4.48 -7.72
N LYS A 47 -4.13 -5.06 -6.83
CA LYS A 47 -3.89 -6.41 -6.28
C LYS A 47 -3.78 -7.47 -7.38
N LYS A 48 -4.61 -7.38 -8.42
CA LYS A 48 -4.62 -8.29 -9.58
C LYS A 48 -3.49 -8.04 -10.60
N LEU A 49 -2.79 -6.91 -10.53
CA LEU A 49 -1.69 -6.63 -11.46
C LEU A 49 -0.50 -7.58 -11.22
N THR A 50 0.17 -7.93 -12.32
CA THR A 50 1.45 -8.63 -12.29
C THR A 50 2.54 -7.75 -11.68
N ARG A 51 3.65 -8.36 -11.28
CA ARG A 51 4.79 -7.64 -10.69
C ARG A 51 5.29 -6.52 -11.61
N ASP A 52 5.46 -6.80 -12.90
CA ASP A 52 5.90 -5.82 -13.90
C ASP A 52 4.99 -4.57 -13.93
N LYS A 53 3.68 -4.77 -13.97
CA LYS A 53 2.70 -3.66 -13.96
C LYS A 53 2.72 -2.87 -12.65
N LYS A 54 3.02 -3.51 -11.51
CA LYS A 54 3.19 -2.81 -10.22
C LYS A 54 4.49 -2.01 -10.18
N GLU A 55 5.56 -2.55 -10.76
CA GLU A 55 6.84 -1.85 -10.89
C GLU A 55 6.71 -0.63 -11.81
N GLN A 56 5.95 -0.72 -12.91
CA GLN A 56 5.63 0.43 -13.76
C GLN A 56 4.93 1.57 -13.00
N LEU A 57 4.03 1.26 -12.06
CA LEU A 57 3.39 2.27 -11.21
C LEU A 57 4.40 2.94 -10.26
N CYS A 58 5.38 2.20 -9.75
CA CYS A 58 6.39 2.70 -8.83
C CYS A 58 7.58 3.39 -9.52
N ARG A 59 7.75 3.22 -10.84
CA ARG A 59 8.86 3.77 -11.63
C ARG A 59 8.63 5.22 -12.07
N LYS A 60 7.53 5.83 -11.65
CA LYS A 60 7.25 7.26 -11.86
C LYS A 60 8.04 8.13 -10.88
#